data_AF-A0A329E9B2-F1
#
_entry.id   AF-A0A329E9B2-F1
#
_cell.length_a   1.000
_cell.length_b   1.000
_cell.length_c   1.000
_cell.angle_alpha   90.00
_cell.angle_beta   90.00
_cell.angle_gamma   90.00
#
_symmetry.space_group_name_H-M   'P 1'
#
loop_
_entity.id
_entity.type
_entity.pdbx_description
1 polymer ?
#
loop_
_entity_poly.entity_id
_entity_poly.type
_entity_poly.pdbx_seq_one_letter_code
_entity_poly.pdbx_strand_id
1 'polypeptide(L)'
;MEETWASGSLELLKHADSHIQLDTAFDSRIAFISIDNSVETSIRTFLSLPVKISGINFQRKEVEEVGNSFPKMVDLLFSKARSKLAGLDDGDIEHYHRIRNQLYHNGTGLGVDRRYLDAYRQIAAVLLNNLFGVKVVTKGSEATLENLILQFNEVETLVRKAFEDSGVDTGHTFKWEMAMREGILEMEDISQLTELRMIRNAQVHSTAENIDKKRIELGVEIAETLLKKLKG
;
A
#
# COMPACT_ATOMS: atom_id res chain seq x y z
N MET A 1 8.50 -13.09 -19.70
CA MET A 1 9.04 -11.79 -20.16
C MET A 1 8.37 -10.62 -19.42
N GLU A 2 7.62 -10.87 -18.34
CA GLU A 2 6.80 -9.89 -17.61
C GLU A 2 7.53 -9.22 -16.43
N GLU A 3 8.72 -9.68 -16.04
CA GLU A 3 9.43 -9.18 -14.85
C GLU A 3 10.37 -7.99 -15.09
N THR A 4 10.49 -7.48 -16.33
CA THR A 4 11.55 -6.49 -16.64
C THR A 4 11.36 -5.16 -15.92
N TRP A 5 10.14 -4.63 -15.85
CA TRP A 5 9.90 -3.30 -15.28
C TRP A 5 9.96 -3.29 -13.74
N ALA A 6 9.50 -4.36 -13.11
CA ALA A 6 9.56 -4.50 -11.65
C ALA A 6 10.91 -5.02 -11.15
N SER A 7 11.79 -5.53 -12.03
CA SER A 7 13.02 -6.23 -11.65
C SER A 7 13.88 -5.47 -10.64
N GLY A 8 14.19 -4.20 -10.89
CA GLY A 8 15.01 -3.38 -9.98
C GLY A 8 14.36 -3.18 -8.62
N SER A 9 13.06 -2.87 -8.59
CA SER A 9 12.32 -2.75 -7.33
C SER A 9 12.21 -4.08 -6.58
N LEU A 10 12.05 -5.20 -7.30
CA LEU A 10 11.99 -6.55 -6.72
C LEU A 10 13.32 -6.99 -6.14
N GLU A 11 14.43 -6.67 -6.82
CA GLU A 11 15.78 -6.91 -6.31
C GLU A 11 15.98 -6.16 -4.98
N LEU A 12 15.64 -4.86 -4.94
CA LEU A 12 15.71 -4.05 -3.73
C LEU A 12 14.86 -4.62 -2.59
N LEU A 13 13.63 -5.07 -2.88
CA LEU A 13 12.76 -5.66 -1.86
C LEU A 13 13.27 -7.02 -1.36
N LYS A 14 13.83 -7.85 -2.24
CA LYS A 14 14.49 -9.12 -1.86
C LYS A 14 15.74 -8.90 -1.01
N HIS A 15 16.50 -7.85 -1.31
CA HIS A 15 17.64 -7.46 -0.48
C HIS A 15 17.17 -6.99 0.89
N ALA A 16 16.09 -6.22 0.95
CA ALA A 16 15.47 -5.85 2.21
C ALA A 16 15.06 -7.09 3.02
N ASP A 17 14.36 -8.05 2.41
CA ASP A 17 13.96 -9.31 3.04
C ASP A 17 15.17 -10.09 3.60
N SER A 18 16.33 -10.04 2.92
CA SER A 18 17.56 -10.68 3.40
C SER A 18 18.11 -10.02 4.67
N HIS A 19 18.07 -8.68 4.75
CA HIS A 19 18.47 -7.95 5.95
C HIS A 19 17.46 -8.11 7.09
N ILE A 20 16.16 -8.14 6.78
CA ILE A 20 15.08 -8.41 7.74
C ILE A 20 15.33 -9.73 8.50
N GLN A 21 15.90 -10.74 7.86
CA GLN A 21 16.18 -12.04 8.47
C GLN A 21 17.34 -12.02 9.48
N LEU A 22 18.27 -11.06 9.34
CA LEU A 22 19.43 -10.95 10.22
C LEU A 22 19.08 -10.31 11.58
N ASP A 23 17.96 -9.57 11.64
CA ASP A 23 17.36 -9.03 12.86
C ASP A 23 18.31 -8.22 13.77
N THR A 24 19.31 -7.57 13.17
CA THR A 24 20.17 -6.62 13.87
C THR A 24 19.68 -5.19 13.65
N ALA A 25 19.96 -4.28 14.59
CA ALA A 25 19.59 -2.87 14.42
C ALA A 25 20.21 -2.21 13.17
N PHE A 26 21.38 -2.68 12.73
CA PHE A 26 21.98 -2.24 11.48
C PHE A 26 21.20 -2.77 10.29
N ASP A 27 20.93 -4.07 10.26
CA ASP A 27 20.19 -4.70 9.17
C ASP A 27 18.75 -4.19 9.07
N SER A 28 18.06 -3.92 10.17
CA SER A 28 16.73 -3.28 10.15
C SER A 28 16.76 -1.92 9.46
N ARG A 29 17.82 -1.13 9.66
CA ARG A 29 17.99 0.16 8.94
C ARG A 29 18.25 -0.07 7.46
N ILE A 30 19.16 -0.97 7.11
CA ILE A 30 19.46 -1.26 5.70
C ILE A 30 18.22 -1.79 4.99
N ALA A 31 17.48 -2.71 5.62
CA ALA A 31 16.22 -3.20 5.09
C ALA A 31 15.21 -2.09 4.85
N PHE A 32 15.03 -1.18 5.81
CA PHE A 32 14.09 -0.06 5.69
C PHE A 32 14.46 0.87 4.52
N ILE A 33 15.74 1.14 4.36
CA ILE A 33 16.28 1.93 3.24
C ILE A 33 16.03 1.21 1.91
N SER A 34 16.29 -0.10 1.85
CA SER A 34 16.05 -0.90 0.66
C SER A 34 14.56 -0.96 0.29
N ILE A 35 13.65 -0.96 1.28
CA ILE A 35 12.21 -0.86 1.04
C ILE A 35 11.85 0.50 0.45
N ASP A 36 12.32 1.61 1.05
CA ASP A 36 12.04 2.96 0.53
C ASP A 36 12.56 3.13 -0.90
N ASN A 37 13.77 2.66 -1.18
CA ASN A 37 14.34 2.66 -2.53
C ASN A 37 13.53 1.81 -3.50
N SER A 38 12.98 0.66 -3.06
CA SER A 38 12.10 -0.17 -3.86
C SER A 38 10.79 0.58 -4.20
N VAL A 39 10.21 1.28 -3.23
CA VAL A 39 9.03 2.13 -3.43
C VAL A 39 9.33 3.25 -4.42
N GLU A 40 10.39 4.02 -4.21
CA GLU A 40 10.79 5.12 -5.10
C GLU A 40 11.05 4.61 -6.53
N THR A 41 11.81 3.52 -6.67
CA THR A 41 12.11 2.92 -7.98
C THR A 41 10.83 2.44 -8.67
N SER A 42 9.88 1.87 -7.92
CA SER A 42 8.59 1.42 -8.46
C SER A 42 7.78 2.58 -9.01
N ILE A 43 7.64 3.65 -8.24
CA ILE A 43 6.90 4.84 -8.66
C ILE A 43 7.58 5.46 -9.89
N ARG A 44 8.90 5.69 -9.82
CA ARG A 44 9.66 6.30 -10.91
C ARG A 44 9.57 5.49 -12.20
N THR A 45 9.74 4.17 -12.14
CA THR A 45 9.60 3.31 -13.31
C THR A 45 8.18 3.39 -13.85
N PHE A 46 7.15 3.30 -13.00
CA PHE A 46 5.76 3.33 -13.46
C PHE A 46 5.39 4.66 -14.15
N LEU A 47 5.81 5.80 -13.62
CA LEU A 47 5.61 7.12 -14.24
C LEU A 47 6.26 7.23 -15.62
N SER A 48 7.34 6.48 -15.86
CA SER A 48 8.05 6.46 -17.15
C SER A 48 7.47 5.47 -18.18
N LEU A 49 6.51 4.62 -17.77
CA LEU A 49 5.98 3.59 -18.65
C LEU A 49 5.09 4.19 -19.76
N PRO A 50 5.15 3.65 -20.99
CA PRO A 50 4.21 3.98 -22.04
C PRO A 50 2.77 3.67 -21.65
N VAL A 51 1.80 4.48 -22.12
CA VAL A 51 0.36 4.30 -21.85
C VAL A 51 -0.15 2.89 -22.18
N LYS A 52 0.39 2.27 -23.24
CA LYS A 52 0.04 0.88 -23.62
C LYS A 52 0.41 -0.18 -22.56
N ILE A 53 1.32 0.14 -21.64
CA ILE A 53 1.76 -0.73 -20.55
C ILE A 53 1.11 -0.29 -19.24
N SER A 54 1.21 1.00 -18.89
CA SER A 54 0.69 1.52 -17.62
C SER A 54 -0.83 1.67 -17.60
N GLY A 55 -1.48 1.79 -18.77
CA GLY A 55 -2.89 2.18 -18.87
C GLY A 55 -3.17 3.64 -18.48
N ILE A 56 -2.15 4.42 -18.11
CA ILE A 56 -2.27 5.79 -17.60
C ILE A 56 -1.42 6.72 -18.46
N ASN A 57 -1.98 7.87 -18.84
CA ASN A 57 -1.27 8.88 -19.62
C ASN A 57 -0.58 9.92 -18.73
N PHE A 58 0.70 9.70 -18.45
CA PHE A 58 1.58 10.70 -17.87
C PHE A 58 2.17 11.57 -18.97
N GLN A 59 1.90 12.87 -18.94
CA GLN A 59 2.51 13.78 -19.91
C GLN A 59 4.00 13.91 -19.56
N ARG A 60 4.85 13.88 -20.59
CA ARG A 60 6.30 14.02 -20.42
C ARG A 60 6.68 15.25 -19.58
N LYS A 61 5.98 16.37 -19.80
CA LYS A 61 6.19 17.62 -19.05
C LYS A 61 5.91 17.44 -17.54
N GLU A 62 4.85 16.73 -17.16
CA GLU A 62 4.53 16.46 -15.75
C GLU A 62 5.61 15.61 -15.09
N VAL A 63 6.09 14.56 -15.79
CA VAL A 63 7.16 13.69 -15.31
C VAL A 63 8.49 14.46 -15.17
N GLU A 64 8.78 15.38 -16.08
CA GLU A 64 9.95 16.27 -15.99
C GLU A 64 9.82 17.29 -14.83
N GLU A 65 8.61 17.82 -14.58
CA GLU A 65 8.33 18.80 -13.51
C GLU A 65 8.41 18.19 -12.09
N VAL A 66 8.03 16.92 -11.92
CA VAL A 66 8.24 16.21 -10.64
C VAL A 66 9.72 15.92 -10.41
N GLY A 67 10.48 15.64 -11.47
CA GLY A 67 11.93 15.43 -11.45
C GLY A 67 12.36 14.34 -10.47
N ASN A 68 13.22 14.71 -9.51
CA ASN A 68 13.70 13.81 -8.46
C ASN A 68 13.02 14.01 -7.10
N SER A 69 11.94 14.78 -7.04
CA SER A 69 11.20 15.01 -5.80
C SER A 69 10.27 13.83 -5.50
N PHE A 70 10.61 13.03 -4.48
CA PHE A 70 9.79 11.89 -4.07
C PHE A 70 8.33 12.26 -3.74
N PRO A 71 8.05 13.29 -2.91
CA PRO A 71 6.66 13.69 -2.63
C PRO A 71 5.89 14.04 -3.91
N LYS A 72 6.50 14.77 -4.85
CA LYS A 72 5.83 15.13 -6.11
C LYS A 72 5.56 13.91 -7.01
N MET A 73 6.42 12.90 -6.97
CA MET A 73 6.19 11.65 -7.69
C MET A 73 5.01 10.88 -7.08
N VAL A 74 4.90 10.84 -5.75
CA VAL A 74 3.74 10.25 -5.05
C VAL A 74 2.46 11.01 -5.43
N ASP A 75 2.46 12.34 -5.34
CA ASP A 75 1.31 13.19 -5.72
C ASP A 75 0.84 12.93 -7.16
N LEU A 76 1.78 12.89 -8.11
CA LEU A 76 1.46 12.63 -9.52
C LEU A 76 0.90 11.23 -9.73
N LEU A 77 1.45 10.23 -9.03
CA LEU A 77 0.96 8.86 -9.10
C LEU A 77 -0.47 8.75 -8.54
N PHE A 78 -0.74 9.29 -7.35
CA PHE A 78 -2.05 9.20 -6.71
C PHE A 78 -3.12 10.06 -7.39
N SER A 79 -2.74 11.18 -8.00
CA SER A 79 -3.69 12.01 -8.76
C SER A 79 -4.15 11.34 -10.06
N LYS A 80 -3.27 10.58 -10.74
CA LYS A 80 -3.57 10.02 -12.07
C LYS A 80 -3.85 8.52 -12.11
N ALA A 81 -3.25 7.75 -11.21
CA ALA A 81 -3.31 6.29 -11.21
C ALA A 81 -4.05 5.72 -9.99
N ARG A 82 -4.90 6.52 -9.33
CA ARG A 82 -5.62 6.07 -8.11
C ARG A 82 -6.40 4.78 -8.29
N SER A 83 -6.98 4.55 -9.48
CA SER A 83 -7.69 3.31 -9.81
C SER A 83 -6.80 2.06 -9.71
N LYS A 84 -5.48 2.20 -9.82
CA LYS A 84 -4.51 1.12 -9.65
C LYS A 84 -4.00 0.98 -8.23
N LEU A 85 -4.23 1.95 -7.34
CA LEU A 85 -3.64 2.02 -6.00
C LEU A 85 -4.64 1.60 -4.92
N ALA A 86 -5.43 0.56 -5.20
CA ALA A 86 -6.33 0.00 -4.19
C ALA A 86 -5.55 -0.29 -2.89
N GLY A 87 -6.20 -0.10 -1.73
CA GLY A 87 -5.59 -0.40 -0.44
C GLY A 87 -4.43 0.48 0.02
N LEU A 88 -3.99 1.46 -0.79
CA LEU A 88 -2.87 2.35 -0.48
C LEU A 88 -3.34 3.79 -0.24
N ASP A 89 -2.66 4.46 0.70
CA ASP A 89 -2.80 5.88 0.97
C ASP A 89 -1.44 6.56 0.74
N ASP A 90 -1.43 7.71 0.09
CA ASP A 90 -0.22 8.51 -0.16
C ASP A 90 0.43 8.95 1.15
N GLY A 91 -0.38 9.26 2.16
CA GLY A 91 0.07 9.59 3.51
C GLY A 91 0.90 8.48 4.16
N ASP A 92 0.58 7.20 3.89
CA ASP A 92 1.39 6.08 4.41
C ASP A 92 2.79 6.11 3.81
N ILE A 93 2.87 6.23 2.49
CA ILE A 93 4.13 6.20 1.75
C ILE A 93 5.00 7.38 2.18
N GLU A 94 4.42 8.58 2.31
CA GLU A 94 5.13 9.74 2.82
C GLU A 94 5.56 9.58 4.28
N HIS A 95 4.71 8.98 5.12
CA HIS A 95 5.03 8.73 6.52
C HIS A 95 6.29 7.86 6.66
N TYR A 96 6.32 6.72 5.97
CA TYR A 96 7.50 5.84 6.01
C TYR A 96 8.73 6.47 5.33
N HIS A 97 8.55 7.25 4.27
CA HIS A 97 9.64 8.00 3.67
C HIS A 97 10.25 9.04 4.63
N ARG A 98 9.43 9.72 5.44
CA ARG A 98 9.92 10.62 6.50
C ARG A 98 10.70 9.87 7.57
N ILE A 99 10.23 8.69 7.99
CA ILE A 99 10.97 7.83 8.92
C ILE A 99 12.34 7.47 8.34
N ARG A 100 12.40 7.07 7.06
CA ARG A 100 13.68 6.80 6.38
C ARG A 100 14.62 8.00 6.47
N ASN A 101 14.13 9.20 6.17
CA ASN A 101 14.96 10.42 6.22
C ASN A 101 15.52 10.68 7.63
N GLN A 102 14.72 10.43 8.67
CA GLN A 102 15.19 10.55 10.06
C GLN A 102 16.28 9.52 10.40
N LEU A 103 16.17 8.28 9.90
CA LEU A 103 17.19 7.24 10.12
C LEU A 103 18.55 7.61 9.49
N TYR A 104 18.54 8.34 8.38
CA TYR A 104 19.74 8.86 7.74
C TYR A 104 20.35 10.06 8.47
N HIS A 105 19.51 11.00 8.93
CA HIS A 105 19.99 12.30 9.38
C HIS A 105 20.26 12.38 10.89
N ASN A 106 19.62 11.56 11.71
CA ASN A 106 19.71 11.73 13.16
C ASN A 106 20.92 11.03 13.80
N GLY A 107 21.66 10.16 13.08
CA GLY A 107 22.93 9.58 13.54
C GLY A 107 22.85 8.79 14.87
N THR A 108 21.67 8.57 15.44
CA THR A 108 21.47 8.08 16.81
C THR A 108 21.72 6.58 16.96
N GLY A 109 21.95 5.85 15.87
CA GLY A 109 22.16 4.40 15.92
C GLY A 109 20.94 3.61 16.41
N LEU A 110 19.78 4.26 16.56
CA LEU A 110 18.53 3.59 16.93
C LEU A 110 18.12 2.63 15.81
N GLY A 111 17.72 1.42 16.20
CA GLY A 111 17.10 0.45 15.29
C GLY A 111 15.72 0.93 14.85
N VAL A 112 15.21 0.36 13.77
CA VAL A 112 13.81 0.57 13.35
C VAL A 112 12.95 -0.42 14.11
N ASP A 113 11.79 0.02 14.63
CA ASP A 113 10.83 -0.93 15.20
C ASP A 113 10.44 -1.96 14.15
N ARG A 114 10.48 -3.23 14.54
CA ARG A 114 10.23 -4.36 13.65
C ARG A 114 8.89 -4.24 12.92
N ARG A 115 7.85 -3.75 13.60
CA ARG A 115 6.50 -3.61 13.02
C ARG A 115 6.45 -2.54 11.94
N TYR A 116 7.23 -1.47 12.06
CA TYR A 116 7.35 -0.45 11.01
C TYR A 116 8.04 -1.00 9.78
N LEU A 117 9.09 -1.79 10.00
CA LEU A 117 9.80 -2.45 8.93
C LEU A 117 8.88 -3.40 8.17
N ASP A 118 8.17 -4.27 8.89
CA ASP A 118 7.28 -5.26 8.28
C ASP A 118 6.06 -4.58 7.61
N ALA A 119 5.47 -3.55 8.22
CA ALA A 119 4.36 -2.78 7.63
C ALA A 119 4.79 -2.05 6.35
N TYR A 120 5.96 -1.40 6.35
CA TYR A 120 6.43 -0.70 5.16
C TYR A 120 6.80 -1.65 4.02
N ARG A 121 7.44 -2.78 4.37
CA ARG A 121 7.69 -3.88 3.44
C ARG A 121 6.37 -4.34 2.79
N GLN A 122 5.31 -4.42 3.58
CA GLN A 122 3.99 -4.84 3.11
C GLN A 122 3.35 -3.81 2.18
N ILE A 123 3.46 -2.51 2.48
CA ILE A 123 3.04 -1.43 1.59
C ILE A 123 3.79 -1.49 0.25
N ALA A 124 5.12 -1.69 0.28
CA ALA A 124 5.93 -1.82 -0.93
C ALA A 124 5.51 -3.02 -1.79
N ALA A 125 5.18 -4.14 -1.16
CA ALA A 125 4.69 -5.33 -1.88
C ALA A 125 3.32 -5.09 -2.52
N VAL A 126 2.39 -4.44 -1.81
CA VAL A 126 1.07 -4.05 -2.37
C VAL A 126 1.27 -3.09 -3.54
N LEU A 127 2.16 -2.10 -3.42
CA LEU A 127 2.48 -1.17 -4.50
C LEU A 127 3.01 -1.90 -5.75
N LEU A 128 3.93 -2.85 -5.59
CA LEU A 128 4.46 -3.65 -6.70
C LEU A 128 3.39 -4.51 -7.37
N ASN A 129 2.47 -5.08 -6.59
CA ASN A 129 1.34 -5.82 -7.13
C ASN A 129 0.41 -4.93 -7.94
N ASN A 130 0.05 -3.79 -7.36
CA ASN A 130 -0.86 -2.81 -7.95
C ASN A 130 -0.31 -2.21 -9.25
N LEU A 131 0.99 -1.88 -9.30
CA LEU A 131 1.61 -1.25 -10.45
C LEU A 131 2.04 -2.23 -11.54
N PHE A 132 2.49 -3.43 -11.17
CA PHE A 132 3.16 -4.35 -12.10
C PHE A 132 2.61 -5.78 -12.07
N GLY A 133 1.58 -6.08 -11.28
CA GLY A 133 0.99 -7.42 -11.20
C GLY A 133 1.85 -8.46 -10.47
N VAL A 134 2.88 -8.04 -9.73
CA VAL A 134 3.73 -8.97 -8.96
C VAL A 134 2.91 -9.59 -7.83
N LYS A 135 2.79 -10.92 -7.78
CA LYS A 135 2.03 -11.59 -6.74
C LYS A 135 2.64 -11.36 -5.36
N VAL A 136 1.83 -10.85 -4.42
CA VAL A 136 2.16 -10.85 -2.99
C VAL A 136 1.62 -12.12 -2.36
N VAL A 137 2.43 -12.80 -1.55
CA VAL A 137 1.98 -13.96 -0.79
C VAL A 137 1.40 -13.47 0.54
N THR A 138 0.12 -13.75 0.78
CA THR A 138 -0.54 -13.49 2.06
C THR A 138 -0.15 -14.57 3.07
N LYS A 139 0.22 -14.16 4.29
CA LYS A 139 0.47 -15.07 5.40
C LYS A 139 -0.80 -15.22 6.26
N GLY A 140 -1.74 -16.04 5.80
CA GLY A 140 -2.82 -16.61 6.64
C GLY A 140 -3.76 -15.61 7.35
N SER A 141 -4.40 -16.07 8.42
CA SER A 141 -5.41 -15.35 9.23
C SER A 141 -4.83 -14.75 10.52
N GLU A 142 -3.52 -14.49 10.57
CA GLU A 142 -2.90 -13.94 11.78
C GLU A 142 -3.29 -12.47 11.96
N ALA A 143 -3.59 -12.07 13.20
CA ALA A 143 -3.92 -10.68 13.54
C ALA A 143 -2.64 -9.83 13.65
N THR A 144 -2.03 -9.55 12.50
CA THR A 144 -0.84 -8.69 12.36
C THR A 144 -1.15 -7.45 11.52
N LEU A 145 -0.34 -6.40 11.66
CA LEU A 145 -0.53 -5.16 10.90
C LEU A 145 -0.33 -5.40 9.39
N GLU A 146 0.60 -6.28 9.06
CA GLU A 146 0.91 -6.73 7.71
C GLU A 146 -0.30 -7.44 7.08
N ASN A 147 -0.93 -8.36 7.83
CA ASN A 147 -2.12 -9.03 7.34
C ASN A 147 -3.30 -8.07 7.21
N LEU A 148 -3.47 -7.14 8.16
CA LEU A 148 -4.47 -6.09 8.06
C LEU A 148 -4.30 -5.24 6.78
N ILE A 149 -3.07 -4.83 6.44
CA ILE A 149 -2.77 -4.07 5.21
C ILE A 149 -3.13 -4.90 3.95
N LEU A 150 -2.77 -6.19 3.95
CA LEU A 150 -3.05 -7.10 2.84
C LEU A 150 -4.54 -7.32 2.62
N GLN A 151 -5.27 -7.68 3.68
CA GLN A 151 -6.71 -7.93 3.62
C GLN A 151 -7.46 -6.65 3.27
N PHE A 152 -7.05 -5.49 3.81
CA PHE A 152 -7.62 -4.21 3.42
C PHE A 152 -7.45 -3.92 1.92
N ASN A 153 -6.27 -4.18 1.35
CA ASN A 153 -6.05 -4.06 -0.08
C ASN A 153 -6.96 -4.99 -0.90
N GLU A 154 -7.11 -6.24 -0.46
CA GLU A 154 -7.98 -7.19 -1.14
C GLU A 154 -9.45 -6.76 -1.08
N VAL A 155 -9.93 -6.31 0.08
CA VAL A 155 -11.29 -5.75 0.26
C VAL A 155 -11.50 -4.56 -0.68
N GLU A 156 -10.61 -3.57 -0.67
CA GLU A 156 -10.70 -2.38 -1.53
C GLU A 156 -10.71 -2.76 -3.02
N THR A 157 -9.92 -3.75 -3.42
CA THR A 157 -9.86 -4.25 -4.80
C THR A 157 -11.19 -4.88 -5.21
N LEU A 158 -11.77 -5.74 -4.35
CA LEU A 158 -13.04 -6.40 -4.62
C LEU A 158 -14.21 -5.41 -4.63
N VAL A 159 -14.24 -4.45 -3.71
CA VAL A 159 -15.25 -3.37 -3.70
C VAL A 159 -15.19 -2.56 -4.99
N ARG A 160 -13.98 -2.18 -5.44
CA ARG A 160 -13.81 -1.44 -6.71
C ARG A 160 -14.29 -2.27 -7.89
N LYS A 161 -13.92 -3.54 -7.95
CA LYS A 161 -14.37 -4.44 -9.01
C LYS A 161 -15.90 -4.57 -9.03
N ALA A 162 -16.54 -4.73 -7.87
CA ALA A 162 -18.00 -4.82 -7.77
C ALA A 162 -18.69 -3.52 -8.26
N PHE A 163 -18.09 -2.35 -8.01
CA PHE A 163 -18.55 -1.08 -8.55
C PHE A 163 -18.37 -0.97 -10.06
N GLU A 164 -17.21 -1.38 -10.59
CA GLU A 164 -16.94 -1.40 -12.03
C GLU A 164 -17.90 -2.34 -12.77
N ASP A 165 -18.12 -3.55 -12.26
CA ASP A 165 -19.04 -4.55 -12.83
C ASP A 165 -20.49 -4.06 -12.85
N SER A 166 -20.84 -3.16 -11.93
CA SER A 166 -22.17 -2.54 -11.82
C SER A 166 -22.28 -1.19 -12.54
N GLY A 167 -21.25 -0.77 -13.28
CA GLY A 167 -21.23 0.51 -14.01
C GLY A 167 -21.16 1.76 -13.13
N VAL A 168 -20.82 1.61 -11.85
CA VAL A 168 -20.64 2.72 -10.91
C VAL A 168 -19.22 3.27 -11.04
N ASP A 169 -19.08 4.41 -11.71
CA ASP A 169 -17.79 5.12 -11.76
C ASP A 169 -17.45 5.70 -10.37
N THR A 170 -16.40 5.15 -9.76
CA THR A 170 -15.94 5.51 -8.42
C THR A 170 -14.97 6.69 -8.40
N GLY A 171 -14.50 7.20 -9.55
CA GLY A 171 -13.58 8.32 -9.64
C GLY A 171 -12.57 8.39 -8.48
N HIS A 172 -12.62 9.47 -7.70
CA HIS A 172 -11.78 9.67 -6.52
C HIS A 172 -12.43 9.31 -5.17
N THR A 173 -13.75 9.07 -5.11
CA THR A 173 -14.49 8.81 -3.86
C THR A 173 -15.57 7.77 -4.05
N PHE A 174 -15.69 6.85 -3.10
CA PHE A 174 -16.75 5.86 -3.13
C PHE A 174 -18.12 6.52 -3.04
N LYS A 175 -18.96 6.25 -4.04
CA LYS A 175 -20.34 6.74 -4.10
C LYS A 175 -21.23 5.76 -3.35
N TRP A 176 -21.14 5.74 -2.01
CA TRP A 176 -21.87 4.81 -1.14
C TRP A 176 -23.38 4.80 -1.40
N GLU A 177 -23.98 5.96 -1.71
CA GLU A 177 -25.40 6.05 -2.08
C GLU A 177 -25.74 5.25 -3.35
N MET A 178 -24.84 5.24 -4.34
CA MET A 178 -25.01 4.44 -5.55
C MET A 178 -24.79 2.96 -5.25
N ALA A 179 -23.79 2.63 -4.42
CA ALA A 179 -23.53 1.26 -3.96
C ALA A 179 -24.77 0.62 -3.31
N MET A 180 -25.45 1.38 -2.44
CA MET A 180 -26.68 0.94 -1.78
C MET A 180 -27.84 0.82 -2.76
N ARG A 181 -27.99 1.79 -3.67
CA ARG A 181 -29.08 1.76 -4.67
C ARG A 181 -29.00 0.54 -5.58
N GLU A 182 -27.79 0.19 -6.02
CA GLU A 182 -27.53 -0.95 -6.90
C GLU A 182 -27.46 -2.28 -6.12
N GLY A 183 -27.66 -2.27 -4.79
CA GLY A 183 -27.65 -3.47 -3.96
C GLY A 183 -26.27 -4.14 -3.83
N ILE A 184 -25.20 -3.41 -4.14
CA ILE A 184 -23.82 -3.91 -4.12
C ILE A 184 -23.31 -4.02 -2.68
N LEU A 185 -23.65 -3.03 -1.85
CA LEU A 185 -23.29 -2.97 -0.44
C LEU A 185 -24.48 -2.52 0.39
N GLU A 186 -24.65 -3.14 1.55
CA GLU A 186 -25.61 -2.75 2.56
C GLU A 186 -25.00 -1.69 3.50
N MET A 187 -25.85 -1.03 4.29
CA MET A 187 -25.39 -0.03 5.26
C MET A 187 -24.39 -0.61 6.27
N GLU A 188 -24.58 -1.89 6.65
CA GLU A 188 -23.65 -2.62 7.50
C GLU A 188 -22.26 -2.77 6.85
N ASP A 189 -22.21 -3.12 5.56
CA ASP A 189 -20.93 -3.26 4.84
C ASP A 189 -20.19 -1.91 4.76
N ILE A 190 -20.93 -0.82 4.53
CA ILE A 190 -20.36 0.53 4.47
C ILE A 190 -19.81 0.95 5.84
N SER A 191 -20.51 0.62 6.92
CA SER A 191 -20.06 0.85 8.29
C SER A 191 -18.77 0.07 8.57
N GLN A 192 -18.75 -1.22 8.23
CA GLN A 192 -17.59 -2.10 8.37
C GLN A 192 -16.40 -1.64 7.53
N LEU A 193 -16.61 -1.23 6.28
CA LEU A 193 -15.55 -0.68 5.42
C LEU A 193 -14.96 0.60 6.01
N THR A 194 -15.81 1.47 6.54
CA THR A 194 -15.38 2.73 7.17
C THR A 194 -14.57 2.45 8.43
N GLU A 195 -15.04 1.55 9.29
CA GLU A 195 -14.34 1.15 10.51
C GLU A 195 -13.00 0.48 10.19
N LEU A 196 -12.98 -0.45 9.22
CA LEU A 196 -11.76 -1.10 8.76
C LEU A 196 -10.71 -0.09 8.30
N ARG A 197 -11.13 0.90 7.49
CA ARG A 197 -10.25 1.98 7.03
C ARG A 197 -9.72 2.81 8.19
N MET A 198 -10.56 3.18 9.15
CA MET A 198 -10.15 3.94 10.34
C MET A 198 -9.14 3.17 11.19
N ILE A 199 -9.40 1.89 11.45
CA ILE A 199 -8.50 1.00 12.19
C ILE A 199 -7.16 0.94 11.47
N ARG A 200 -7.16 0.56 10.18
CA ARG A 200 -5.95 0.44 9.38
C ARG A 200 -5.14 1.74 9.38
N ASN A 201 -5.77 2.88 9.11
CA ASN A 201 -5.06 4.18 9.08
C ASN A 201 -4.49 4.58 10.43
N ALA A 202 -5.22 4.32 11.52
CA ALA A 202 -4.71 4.58 12.86
C ALA A 202 -3.51 3.70 13.17
N GLN A 203 -3.56 2.40 12.86
CA GLN A 203 -2.47 1.47 13.18
C GLN A 203 -1.23 1.69 12.31
N VAL A 204 -1.39 1.99 11.01
CA VAL A 204 -0.27 2.26 10.08
C VAL A 204 0.53 3.50 10.49
N HIS A 205 -0.13 4.52 11.06
CA HIS A 205 0.49 5.78 11.47
C HIS A 205 0.81 5.87 12.97
N SER A 206 0.46 4.85 13.76
CA SER A 206 0.75 4.82 15.20
C SER A 206 2.23 4.62 15.45
N THR A 207 2.75 5.18 16.56
CA THR A 207 4.06 4.75 17.07
C THR A 207 4.02 3.28 17.46
N ALA A 208 5.17 2.61 17.38
CA ALA A 208 5.40 1.28 17.94
C ALA A 208 4.68 1.03 19.28
N GLU A 209 4.80 1.96 20.23
CA GLU A 209 4.21 1.86 21.56
C GLU A 209 2.68 2.02 21.58
N ASN A 210 2.10 2.63 20.54
CA ASN A 210 0.68 2.96 20.43
C ASN A 210 -0.10 2.02 19.50
N ILE A 211 0.55 1.00 18.93
CA ILE A 211 -0.14 -0.04 18.16
C ILE A 211 -1.04 -0.84 19.09
N ASP A 212 -2.33 -0.86 18.77
CA ASP A 212 -3.37 -1.54 19.54
C ASP A 212 -3.69 -2.89 18.89
N LYS A 213 -3.20 -3.96 19.53
CA LYS A 213 -3.41 -5.34 19.07
C LYS A 213 -4.89 -5.71 18.97
N LYS A 214 -5.74 -5.25 19.90
CA LYS A 214 -7.17 -5.55 19.87
C LYS A 214 -7.86 -4.87 18.69
N ARG A 215 -7.39 -3.67 18.34
CA ARG A 215 -7.86 -2.98 17.12
C ARG A 215 -7.41 -3.71 15.86
N ILE A 216 -6.19 -4.24 15.82
CA ILE A 216 -5.73 -5.08 14.69
C ILE A 216 -6.59 -6.34 14.56
N GLU A 217 -6.83 -7.05 15.67
CA GLU A 217 -7.69 -8.24 15.72
C GLU A 217 -9.09 -7.93 15.15
N LEU A 218 -9.73 -6.86 15.64
CA LEU A 218 -11.02 -6.40 15.13
C LEU A 218 -10.96 -6.05 13.63
N GLY A 219 -9.92 -5.35 13.19
CA GLY A 219 -9.74 -5.00 11.77
C GLY A 219 -9.65 -6.24 10.88
N VAL A 220 -8.88 -7.25 11.30
CA VAL A 220 -8.78 -8.52 10.57
C VAL A 220 -10.11 -9.26 10.53
N GLU A 221 -10.85 -9.32 11.64
CA GLU A 221 -12.20 -9.93 11.67
C GLU A 221 -13.20 -9.24 10.74
N ILE A 222 -13.20 -7.90 10.73
CA ILE A 222 -14.03 -7.11 9.80
C ILE A 222 -13.63 -7.43 8.35
N ALA A 223 -12.34 -7.42 8.04
CA ALA A 223 -11.85 -7.68 6.70
C ALA A 223 -12.23 -9.10 6.23
N GLU A 224 -12.07 -10.12 7.09
CA GLU A 224 -12.48 -11.49 6.77
C GLU A 224 -13.99 -11.61 6.49
N THR A 225 -14.81 -10.90 7.26
CA THR A 225 -16.27 -10.88 7.08
C THR A 225 -16.64 -10.28 5.71
N LEU A 226 -16.06 -9.11 5.38
CA LEU A 226 -16.26 -8.45 4.09
C LEU A 226 -15.74 -9.32 2.94
N LEU A 227 -14.56 -9.94 3.07
CA LEU A 227 -13.98 -10.81 2.04
C LEU A 227 -14.86 -12.04 1.77
N LYS A 228 -15.44 -12.66 2.81
CA LYS A 228 -16.37 -13.78 2.63
C LYS A 228 -17.61 -13.36 1.85
N LYS A 229 -18.16 -12.17 2.13
CA LYS A 229 -19.33 -11.63 1.44
C LYS A 229 -19.03 -11.24 -0.01
N LEU A 230 -17.88 -10.61 -0.27
CA LEU A 230 -17.49 -10.13 -1.60
C LEU A 230 -17.01 -11.25 -2.55
N LYS A 231 -16.59 -12.39 -2.01
CA LYS A 231 -16.13 -13.56 -2.80
C LYS A 231 -17.21 -14.63 -3.00
N GLY A 232 -18.23 -14.64 -2.14
CA GLY A 232 -19.37 -15.56 -2.20
C GLY A 232 -20.43 -15.08 -3.17
#